data_AF-A0A6M0S3R8-F1
#
_entry.id   AF-A0A6M0S3R8-F1
#
_cell.length_a   1.000
_cell.length_b   1.000
_cell.length_c   1.000
_cell.angle_alpha   90.00
_cell.angle_beta   90.00
_cell.angle_gamma   90.00
#
_symmetry.space_group_name_H-M   'P 1'
#
loop_
_entity.id
_entity.type
_entity.pdbx_description
1 polymer ?
#
loop_
_entity_poly.entity_id
_entity_poly.type
_entity_poly.pdbx_seq_one_letter_code
_entity_poly.pdbx_strand_id
1 'polypeptide(L)'
;MQWPSWLMGLVIGSWILRILIAWLLPPGFDEAYYFLYTQHWDWSYFDHPVMVALTTALGPWLTGYISPLTIRLGALILYGLSTGLLYLSGRQLFGEKVGMGAVAIASLCPLFIFSFGLLAAPDNALIFWWSVTMYVAVLEFFPVKGPYQPTAKIALIGLLLGLVCLSKYHGFVLGLSLVGFCLTSTRHRQALVSVWTLAALGLFSLALLPLVYWNLHHDWLSFGFHLFTRFDGDATGPQFNLLNMVGVWLVGIAYLFPALGFPLWWAIGRHLWHVPNGDLRHRFILWLGLPIAAGFTLLGGFTRIYPAWPAPGLWSLSLLLAVTMAGWSSQTVRRWLVSSALVIATLLVFALGHVALGTLQRPGGVVEVVAPETDPTTTMIDVVQLRRRLQEGGVGDAIAAANFLVTNEFWLSGYVDMAISPLTSSPVMAFTQDPRGHAVWFQPKDWLGYSGLFLSIADDDQSEIRATYAPYFERFDLLASVDTQRARSTTETFYLYDVGQLIKPYDYPY
;
A
#
# COMPACT_ATOMS: atom_id res chain seq x y z
N MET A 1 -25.47 12.12 -21.55
CA MET A 1 -24.17 11.48 -21.24
C MET A 1 -24.46 10.01 -20.99
N GLN A 2 -24.01 9.07 -21.83
CA GLN A 2 -24.32 7.65 -21.62
C GLN A 2 -23.05 6.83 -21.79
N TRP A 3 -22.50 6.35 -20.67
CA TRP A 3 -21.47 5.32 -20.68
C TRP A 3 -22.03 4.12 -21.45
N PRO A 4 -21.25 3.48 -22.34
CA PRO A 4 -21.65 2.21 -22.91
C PRO A 4 -21.94 1.22 -21.78
N SER A 5 -23.10 0.56 -21.81
CA SER A 5 -23.53 -0.34 -20.73
C SER A 5 -22.50 -1.41 -20.38
N TRP A 6 -21.80 -1.93 -21.39
CA TRP A 6 -20.73 -2.91 -21.19
C TRP A 6 -19.53 -2.33 -20.40
N LEU A 7 -19.18 -1.07 -20.60
CA LEU A 7 -18.07 -0.42 -19.90
C LEU A 7 -18.43 -0.18 -18.43
N MET A 8 -19.67 0.26 -18.18
CA MET A 8 -20.20 0.41 -16.83
C MET A 8 -20.26 -0.93 -16.10
N GLY A 9 -20.64 -2.00 -16.81
CA GLY A 9 -20.59 -3.37 -16.27
C GLY A 9 -19.18 -3.80 -15.85
N LEU A 10 -18.13 -3.42 -16.60
CA LEU A 10 -16.74 -3.71 -16.22
C LEU A 10 -16.32 -2.98 -14.93
N VAL A 11 -16.64 -1.69 -14.83
CA VAL A 11 -16.28 -0.87 -13.67
C VAL A 11 -17.03 -1.34 -12.42
N ILE A 12 -18.33 -1.57 -12.53
CA ILE A 12 -19.16 -2.08 -11.43
C ILE A 12 -18.74 -3.49 -11.04
N GLY A 13 -18.51 -4.38 -12.01
CA GLY A 13 -18.07 -5.76 -11.78
C GLY A 13 -16.72 -5.82 -11.06
N SER A 14 -15.76 -5.00 -11.48
CA SER A 14 -14.48 -4.83 -10.78
C SER A 14 -14.68 -4.33 -9.35
N TRP A 15 -15.54 -3.33 -9.13
CA TRP A 15 -15.82 -2.79 -7.81
C TRP A 15 -16.42 -3.83 -6.87
N ILE A 16 -17.39 -4.64 -7.35
CA ILE A 16 -17.99 -5.75 -6.61
C ILE A 16 -16.94 -6.82 -6.26
N LEU A 17 -16.17 -7.26 -7.26
CA LEU A 17 -15.12 -8.26 -7.05
C LEU A 17 -14.09 -7.79 -6.02
N ARG A 18 -13.70 -6.52 -6.07
CA ARG A 18 -12.77 -5.91 -5.13
C ARG A 18 -13.31 -5.88 -3.69
N ILE A 19 -14.59 -5.57 -3.50
CA ILE A 19 -15.22 -5.64 -2.17
C ILE A 19 -15.26 -7.08 -1.66
N LEU A 20 -15.59 -8.03 -2.53
CA LEU A 20 -15.59 -9.45 -2.18
C LEU A 20 -14.20 -9.92 -1.74
N ILE A 21 -13.16 -9.55 -2.48
CA ILE A 21 -11.77 -9.84 -2.10
C ILE A 21 -11.43 -9.14 -0.77
N ALA A 22 -11.77 -7.86 -0.60
CA ALA A 22 -11.46 -7.12 0.62
C ALA A 22 -12.08 -7.74 1.87
N TRP A 23 -13.24 -8.39 1.72
CA TRP A 23 -13.95 -9.08 2.78
C TRP A 23 -13.36 -10.46 3.10
N LEU A 24 -13.01 -11.25 2.09
CA LEU A 24 -12.63 -12.66 2.25
C LEU A 24 -11.11 -12.88 2.36
N LEU A 25 -10.28 -11.97 1.87
CA LEU A 25 -8.83 -12.10 1.93
C LEU A 25 -8.36 -11.79 3.35
N PRO A 26 -7.64 -12.68 4.06
CA PRO A 26 -7.03 -12.34 5.34
C PRO A 26 -6.01 -11.18 5.18
N PRO A 27 -5.71 -10.41 6.24
CA PRO A 27 -4.74 -9.33 6.16
C PRO A 27 -3.33 -9.88 5.91
N GLY A 28 -2.53 -9.14 5.15
CA GLY A 28 -1.09 -9.40 5.03
C GLY A 28 -0.27 -8.75 6.16
N PHE A 29 1.01 -9.09 6.24
CA PHE A 29 1.97 -8.58 7.25
C PHE A 29 1.92 -7.05 7.38
N ASP A 30 2.01 -6.35 6.24
CA ASP A 30 2.00 -4.89 6.19
C ASP A 30 0.68 -4.32 6.71
N GLU A 31 -0.47 -4.93 6.38
CA GLU A 31 -1.78 -4.43 6.81
C GLU A 31 -1.97 -4.58 8.32
N ALA A 32 -1.53 -5.71 8.87
CA ALA A 32 -1.54 -5.96 10.30
C ALA A 32 -0.62 -4.98 11.05
N TYR A 33 0.57 -4.71 10.51
CA TYR A 33 1.48 -3.72 11.09
C TYR A 33 0.94 -2.28 11.01
N TYR A 34 0.34 -1.88 9.88
CA TYR A 34 -0.29 -0.55 9.77
C TYR A 34 -1.53 -0.40 10.65
N PHE A 35 -2.17 -1.49 11.06
CA PHE A 35 -3.22 -1.43 12.08
C PHE A 35 -2.66 -0.95 13.43
N LEU A 36 -1.45 -1.33 13.83
CA LEU A 36 -0.81 -0.83 15.05
C LEU A 36 -0.65 0.70 15.05
N TYR A 37 -0.44 1.30 13.88
CA TYR A 37 -0.35 2.77 13.77
C TYR A 37 -1.66 3.44 14.20
N THR A 38 -2.79 2.74 14.04
CA THR A 38 -4.11 3.22 14.47
C THR A 38 -4.33 3.12 15.97
N GLN A 39 -3.53 2.32 16.67
CA GLN A 39 -3.48 2.25 18.13
C GLN A 39 -2.47 3.24 18.72
N HIS A 40 -1.41 3.56 17.98
CA HIS A 40 -0.34 4.47 18.39
C HIS A 40 -0.29 5.72 17.51
N TRP A 41 -1.21 6.65 17.74
CA TRP A 41 -1.28 7.89 16.95
C TRP A 41 -0.06 8.78 17.15
N ASP A 42 0.57 9.15 16.04
CA ASP A 42 1.72 10.06 16.03
C ASP A 42 1.74 10.91 14.75
N TRP A 43 2.63 11.89 14.68
CA TRP A 43 2.78 12.82 13.57
C TRP A 43 3.41 12.19 12.30
N SER A 44 4.13 11.08 12.46
CA SER A 44 4.67 10.22 11.40
C SER A 44 5.06 8.87 12.00
N TYR A 45 5.54 7.93 11.18
CA TYR A 45 6.02 6.63 11.64
C TYR A 45 7.34 6.25 10.95
N PHE A 46 7.96 5.17 11.44
CA PHE A 46 9.23 4.64 10.96
C PHE A 46 9.25 4.43 9.44
N ASP A 47 8.33 3.62 8.91
CA ASP A 47 8.32 3.29 7.47
C ASP A 47 7.63 4.34 6.61
N HIS A 48 6.54 4.93 7.13
CA HIS A 48 5.61 5.74 6.34
C HIS A 48 5.04 6.92 7.13
N PRO A 49 4.69 8.03 6.47
CA PRO A 49 4.08 9.15 7.17
C PRO A 49 2.60 8.90 7.50
N VAL A 50 2.00 9.83 8.24
CA VAL A 50 0.73 9.64 8.99
C VAL A 50 -0.49 9.17 8.19
N MET A 51 -0.56 9.40 6.87
CA MET A 51 -1.79 9.13 6.13
C MET A 51 -2.15 7.63 6.07
N VAL A 52 -1.18 6.72 6.14
CA VAL A 52 -1.49 5.28 6.17
C VAL A 52 -2.30 4.91 7.41
N ALA A 53 -1.96 5.47 8.57
CA ALA A 53 -2.69 5.28 9.82
C ALA A 53 -4.12 5.79 9.69
N LEU A 54 -4.30 7.01 9.17
CA LEU A 54 -5.63 7.61 8.94
C LEU A 54 -6.49 6.77 7.99
N THR A 55 -5.91 6.28 6.89
CA THR A 55 -6.67 5.45 5.93
C THR A 55 -7.04 4.08 6.49
N THR A 56 -6.17 3.48 7.30
CA THR A 56 -6.40 2.18 7.92
C THR A 56 -7.42 2.28 9.06
N ALA A 57 -7.40 3.38 9.82
CA ALA A 57 -8.30 3.62 10.95
C ALA A 57 -9.73 3.98 10.54
N LEU A 58 -9.93 4.50 9.32
CA LEU A 58 -11.24 5.00 8.88
C LEU A 58 -12.37 3.99 9.09
N GLY A 59 -12.17 2.73 8.70
CA GLY A 59 -13.22 1.73 8.83
C GLY A 59 -13.42 1.23 10.26
N PRO A 60 -12.37 0.87 11.03
CA PRO A 60 -12.50 0.59 12.45
C PRO A 60 -13.22 1.72 13.22
N TRP A 61 -12.92 3.00 12.93
CA TRP A 61 -13.62 4.14 13.55
C TRP A 61 -15.09 4.23 13.17
N LEU A 62 -15.43 4.03 11.89
CA LEU A 62 -16.81 4.11 11.42
C LEU A 62 -17.68 2.94 11.90
N THR A 63 -17.08 1.76 12.10
CA THR A 63 -17.82 0.52 12.37
C THR A 63 -17.70 0.03 13.80
N GLY A 64 -16.69 0.48 14.56
CA GLY A 64 -16.34 -0.07 15.87
C GLY A 64 -15.83 -1.52 15.83
N TYR A 65 -15.53 -2.06 14.64
CA TYR A 65 -15.16 -3.46 14.46
C TYR A 65 -13.87 -3.62 13.66
N ILE A 66 -13.01 -4.55 14.08
CA ILE A 66 -11.72 -4.82 13.45
C ILE A 66 -11.79 -6.13 12.67
N SER A 67 -11.56 -6.03 11.36
CA SER A 67 -11.65 -7.13 10.41
C SER A 67 -10.88 -6.78 9.14
N PRO A 68 -10.62 -7.76 8.25
CA PRO A 68 -9.96 -7.47 6.97
C PRO A 68 -10.72 -6.42 6.16
N LEU A 69 -12.06 -6.47 6.12
CA LEU A 69 -12.86 -5.49 5.40
C LEU A 69 -12.75 -4.09 5.99
N THR A 70 -12.86 -3.98 7.32
CA THR A 70 -12.95 -2.68 7.98
C THR A 70 -11.65 -1.91 7.85
N ILE A 71 -10.48 -2.52 8.06
CA ILE A 71 -9.18 -1.83 7.88
C ILE A 71 -8.94 -1.37 6.42
N ARG A 72 -9.64 -1.97 5.44
CA ARG A 72 -9.54 -1.66 4.00
C ARG A 72 -10.57 -0.63 3.51
N LEU A 73 -11.52 -0.18 4.34
CA LEU A 73 -12.56 0.76 3.90
C LEU A 73 -11.98 2.08 3.37
N GLY A 74 -10.91 2.61 3.97
CA GLY A 74 -10.20 3.78 3.45
C GLY A 74 -9.66 3.57 2.05
N ALA A 75 -9.03 2.42 1.78
CA ALA A 75 -8.53 2.05 0.45
C ALA A 75 -9.65 2.04 -0.59
N LEU A 76 -10.77 1.37 -0.26
CA LEU A 76 -11.90 1.19 -1.16
C LEU A 76 -12.53 2.52 -1.58
N ILE A 77 -12.72 3.43 -0.60
CA ILE A 77 -13.31 4.77 -0.79
C ILE A 77 -12.35 5.65 -1.59
N LEU A 78 -11.10 5.79 -1.15
CA LEU A 78 -10.13 6.68 -1.78
C LEU A 78 -9.82 6.29 -3.22
N TYR A 79 -9.77 4.99 -3.53
CA TYR A 79 -9.61 4.55 -4.90
C TYR A 79 -10.83 4.86 -5.78
N GLY A 80 -12.05 4.73 -5.24
CA GLY A 80 -13.27 5.17 -5.93
C GLY A 80 -13.19 6.66 -6.31
N LEU A 81 -12.81 7.51 -5.36
CA LEU A 81 -12.60 8.94 -5.61
C LEU A 81 -11.46 9.20 -6.61
N SER A 82 -10.36 8.44 -6.51
CA SER A 82 -9.21 8.55 -7.41
C SER A 82 -9.58 8.22 -8.86
N THR A 83 -10.34 7.15 -9.10
CA THR A 83 -10.84 6.83 -10.45
C THR A 83 -11.75 7.94 -11.00
N GLY A 84 -12.56 8.58 -10.15
CA GLY A 84 -13.34 9.77 -10.52
C GLY A 84 -12.46 10.95 -10.93
N LEU A 85 -11.39 11.22 -10.20
CA LEU A 85 -10.41 12.28 -10.52
C LEU A 85 -9.60 11.96 -11.79
N LEU A 86 -9.27 10.68 -12.02
CA LEU A 86 -8.64 10.21 -13.25
C LEU A 86 -9.58 10.44 -14.46
N TYR A 87 -10.87 10.11 -14.32
CA TYR A 87 -11.89 10.42 -15.32
C TYR A 87 -11.97 11.91 -15.62
N LEU A 88 -12.06 12.75 -14.58
CA LEU A 88 -12.17 14.20 -14.73
C LEU A 88 -10.93 14.79 -15.42
N SER A 89 -9.74 14.31 -15.07
CA SER A 89 -8.47 14.72 -15.68
C SER A 89 -8.41 14.32 -17.16
N GLY A 90 -8.73 13.06 -17.47
CA GLY A 90 -8.77 12.57 -18.85
C GLY A 90 -9.82 13.26 -19.70
N ARG A 91 -11.01 13.53 -19.12
CA ARG A 91 -12.08 14.27 -19.79
C ARG A 91 -11.68 15.71 -20.09
N GLN A 92 -11.09 16.40 -19.13
CA GLN A 92 -10.66 17.78 -19.29
C GLN A 92 -9.53 17.91 -20.32
N LEU A 93 -8.58 16.97 -20.34
CA LEU A 93 -7.47 17.00 -21.28
C LEU A 93 -7.87 16.54 -22.69
N PHE A 94 -8.57 15.41 -22.81
CA PHE A 94 -8.70 14.69 -24.09
C PHE A 94 -10.14 14.31 -24.45
N GLY A 95 -11.12 14.68 -23.61
CA GLY A 95 -12.54 14.41 -23.84
C GLY A 95 -13.05 13.13 -23.17
N GLU A 96 -14.36 12.99 -23.19
CA GLU A 96 -15.12 11.99 -22.41
C GLU A 96 -14.69 10.54 -22.66
N LYS A 97 -14.45 10.17 -23.93
CA LYS A 97 -14.02 8.82 -24.31
C LYS A 97 -12.71 8.40 -23.64
N VAL A 98 -11.77 9.34 -23.50
CA VAL A 98 -10.47 9.07 -22.85
C VAL A 98 -10.63 8.95 -21.34
N GLY A 99 -11.43 9.84 -20.73
CA GLY A 99 -11.75 9.72 -19.31
C GLY A 99 -12.38 8.37 -18.97
N MET A 100 -13.39 7.94 -19.74
CA MET A 100 -14.04 6.63 -19.58
C MET A 100 -13.06 5.48 -19.76
N GLY A 101 -12.20 5.57 -20.79
CA GLY A 101 -11.20 4.56 -21.08
C GLY A 101 -10.17 4.38 -19.97
N ALA A 102 -9.70 5.49 -19.39
CA ALA A 102 -8.74 5.47 -18.29
C ALA A 102 -9.32 4.81 -17.04
N VAL A 103 -10.58 5.10 -16.70
CA VAL A 103 -11.28 4.40 -15.60
C VAL A 103 -11.37 2.91 -15.88
N ALA A 104 -11.75 2.50 -17.09
CA ALA A 104 -11.86 1.08 -17.42
C ALA A 104 -10.51 0.35 -17.33
N ILE A 105 -9.43 0.95 -17.84
CA ILE A 105 -8.07 0.41 -17.70
C ILE A 105 -7.72 0.30 -16.21
N ALA A 106 -7.96 1.37 -15.44
CA ALA A 106 -7.64 1.38 -14.02
C ALA A 106 -8.43 0.33 -13.23
N SER A 107 -9.73 0.17 -13.52
CA SER A 107 -10.60 -0.83 -12.90
C SER A 107 -10.22 -2.26 -13.25
N LEU A 108 -9.49 -2.53 -14.33
CA LEU A 108 -9.08 -3.89 -14.71
C LEU A 108 -7.64 -4.23 -14.31
N CYS A 109 -6.81 -3.22 -14.05
CA CYS A 109 -5.39 -3.40 -13.73
C CYS A 109 -5.18 -3.99 -12.33
N PRO A 110 -4.71 -5.25 -12.17
CA PRO A 110 -4.51 -5.85 -10.86
C PRO A 110 -3.54 -5.07 -9.99
N LEU A 111 -2.44 -4.56 -10.56
CA LEU A 111 -1.50 -3.71 -9.84
C LEU A 111 -2.19 -2.51 -9.16
N PHE A 112 -3.09 -1.82 -9.86
CA PHE A 112 -3.79 -0.67 -9.27
C PHE A 112 -4.85 -1.10 -8.26
N ILE A 113 -5.56 -2.21 -8.51
CA ILE A 113 -6.54 -2.75 -7.57
C ILE A 113 -5.85 -3.08 -6.24
N PHE A 114 -4.77 -3.87 -6.26
CA PHE A 114 -4.10 -4.34 -5.05
C PHE A 114 -3.27 -3.26 -4.36
N SER A 115 -2.56 -2.41 -5.12
CA SER A 115 -1.69 -1.38 -4.52
C SER A 115 -2.47 -0.19 -3.96
N PHE A 116 -3.58 0.21 -4.60
CA PHE A 116 -4.27 1.46 -4.27
C PHE A 116 -5.67 1.29 -3.72
N GLY A 117 -6.34 0.20 -4.10
CA GLY A 117 -7.77 0.09 -3.99
C GLY A 117 -8.26 -1.08 -3.15
N LEU A 118 -7.38 -1.88 -2.57
CA LEU A 118 -7.77 -3.09 -1.86
C LEU A 118 -7.05 -3.19 -0.52
N LEU A 119 -5.73 -3.31 -0.53
CA LEU A 119 -4.95 -3.53 0.69
C LEU A 119 -4.81 -2.23 1.48
N ALA A 120 -4.78 -2.31 2.81
CA ALA A 120 -4.41 -1.18 3.66
C ALA A 120 -2.92 -0.88 3.44
N ALA A 121 -2.62 0.24 2.78
CA ALA A 121 -1.27 0.59 2.34
C ALA A 121 -1.11 2.12 2.27
N PRO A 122 0.13 2.65 2.38
CA PRO A 122 0.39 4.08 2.20
C PRO A 122 0.00 4.59 0.81
N ASP A 123 0.00 3.69 -0.18
CA ASP A 123 -0.34 3.96 -1.56
C ASP A 123 -1.83 4.36 -1.76
N ASN A 124 -2.70 4.09 -0.79
CA ASN A 124 -4.13 4.44 -0.81
C ASN A 124 -4.34 5.96 -0.78
N ALA A 125 -3.77 6.62 0.23
CA ALA A 125 -3.79 8.08 0.33
C ALA A 125 -2.94 8.73 -0.77
N LEU A 126 -1.81 8.09 -1.11
CA LEU A 126 -0.91 8.57 -2.14
C LEU A 126 -1.65 8.76 -3.46
N ILE A 127 -2.35 7.74 -3.96
CA ILE A 127 -2.99 7.83 -5.27
C ILE A 127 -4.14 8.84 -5.30
N PHE A 128 -4.81 9.02 -4.16
CA PHE A 128 -5.88 10.00 -4.03
C PHE A 128 -5.32 11.41 -4.12
N TRP A 129 -4.37 11.77 -3.27
CA TRP A 129 -3.75 13.09 -3.31
C TRP A 129 -2.98 13.33 -4.60
N TRP A 130 -2.37 12.29 -5.19
CA TRP A 130 -1.77 12.35 -6.52
C TRP A 130 -2.80 12.70 -7.59
N SER A 131 -3.97 12.06 -7.56
CA SER A 131 -5.05 12.31 -8.52
C SER A 131 -5.71 13.67 -8.32
N VAL A 132 -5.85 14.14 -7.08
CA VAL A 132 -6.32 15.50 -6.77
C VAL A 132 -5.31 16.51 -7.32
N THR A 133 -4.02 16.32 -7.03
CA THR A 133 -2.93 17.18 -7.52
C THR A 133 -2.91 17.22 -9.05
N MET A 134 -3.00 16.05 -9.70
CA MET A 134 -3.08 15.93 -11.15
C MET A 134 -4.28 16.71 -11.70
N TYR A 135 -5.48 16.51 -11.14
CA TYR A 135 -6.68 17.20 -11.62
C TYR A 135 -6.59 18.72 -11.46
N VAL A 136 -6.10 19.20 -10.30
CA VAL A 136 -5.90 20.64 -10.06
C VAL A 136 -4.84 21.22 -11.00
N ALA A 137 -3.75 20.49 -11.25
CA ALA A 137 -2.72 20.87 -12.22
C ALA A 137 -3.26 20.89 -13.66
N VAL A 138 -4.17 19.98 -14.01
CA VAL A 138 -4.89 20.02 -15.30
C VAL A 138 -5.72 21.30 -15.42
N LEU A 139 -6.50 21.64 -14.38
CA LEU A 139 -7.31 22.87 -14.37
C LEU A 139 -6.48 24.15 -14.40
N GLU A 140 -5.27 24.11 -13.83
CA GLU A 140 -4.33 25.24 -13.83
C GLU A 140 -3.65 25.42 -15.18
N PHE A 141 -2.99 24.38 -15.70
CA PHE A 141 -2.14 24.49 -16.89
C PHE A 141 -2.93 24.42 -18.21
N PHE A 142 -4.13 23.86 -18.21
CA PHE A 142 -4.97 23.72 -19.41
C PHE A 142 -6.33 24.40 -19.25
N PRO A 143 -6.36 25.74 -19.09
CA PRO A 143 -7.60 26.49 -18.96
C PRO A 143 -8.42 26.44 -20.26
N VAL A 144 -9.75 26.41 -20.12
CA VAL A 144 -10.68 26.33 -21.26
C VAL A 144 -10.69 27.63 -22.09
N LYS A 145 -10.44 28.78 -21.45
CA LYS A 145 -10.49 30.10 -22.08
C LYS A 145 -9.21 30.87 -21.83
N GLY A 146 -8.72 31.54 -22.88
CA GLY A 146 -7.62 32.49 -22.81
C GLY A 146 -6.22 31.88 -22.77
N PRO A 147 -5.17 32.72 -22.83
CA PRO A 147 -3.80 32.29 -22.62
C PRO A 147 -3.59 31.81 -21.18
N TYR A 148 -2.60 30.95 -20.98
CA TYR A 148 -2.26 30.51 -19.62
C TYR A 148 -1.71 31.68 -18.80
N GLN A 149 -2.19 31.80 -17.56
CA GLN A 149 -1.63 32.67 -16.54
C GLN A 149 -1.64 31.93 -15.19
N PRO A 150 -0.56 32.04 -14.39
CA PRO A 150 -0.48 31.46 -13.06
C PRO A 150 -1.62 31.92 -12.15
N THR A 151 -2.35 30.98 -11.54
CA THR A 151 -3.41 31.29 -10.56
C THR A 151 -3.11 30.75 -9.17
N ALA A 152 -3.95 31.10 -8.19
CA ALA A 152 -3.88 30.56 -6.83
C ALA A 152 -3.91 29.02 -6.74
N LYS A 153 -4.33 28.32 -7.81
CA LYS A 153 -4.25 26.85 -7.87
C LYS A 153 -2.81 26.35 -7.76
N ILE A 154 -1.80 27.12 -8.15
CA ILE A 154 -0.39 26.75 -7.92
C ILE A 154 -0.09 26.66 -6.42
N ALA A 155 -0.59 27.61 -5.62
CA ALA A 155 -0.45 27.55 -4.17
C ALA A 155 -1.13 26.29 -3.60
N LEU A 156 -2.35 25.98 -4.07
CA LEU A 156 -3.06 24.75 -3.71
C LEU A 156 -2.28 23.48 -4.14
N ILE A 157 -1.64 23.47 -5.31
CA ILE A 157 -0.78 22.36 -5.74
C ILE A 157 0.37 22.15 -4.75
N GLY A 158 0.98 23.22 -4.22
CA GLY A 158 1.99 23.12 -3.16
C GLY A 158 1.46 22.42 -1.90
N LEU A 159 0.28 22.83 -1.41
CA LEU A 159 -0.39 22.17 -0.28
C LEU A 159 -0.64 20.68 -0.57
N LEU A 160 -1.21 20.38 -1.74
CA LEU A 160 -1.57 19.02 -2.14
C LEU A 160 -0.33 18.13 -2.27
N LEU A 161 0.78 18.63 -2.83
CA LEU A 161 2.05 17.91 -2.88
C LEU A 161 2.56 17.55 -1.49
N GLY A 162 2.34 18.40 -0.49
CA GLY A 162 2.64 18.10 0.90
C GLY A 162 1.82 16.92 1.41
N LEU A 163 0.53 16.87 1.09
CA LEU A 163 -0.36 15.73 1.43
C LEU A 163 0.02 14.44 0.70
N VAL A 164 0.50 14.53 -0.56
CA VAL A 164 1.08 13.39 -1.28
C VAL A 164 2.31 12.88 -0.54
N CYS A 165 3.19 13.78 -0.08
CA CYS A 165 4.39 13.43 0.69
C CYS A 165 4.05 12.84 2.07
N LEU A 166 3.01 13.34 2.75
CA LEU A 166 2.46 12.74 3.97
C LEU A 166 1.79 11.37 3.75
N SER A 167 1.64 10.94 2.50
CA SER A 167 1.22 9.57 2.16
C SER A 167 2.42 8.69 1.88
N LYS A 168 3.33 9.14 1.02
CA LYS A 168 4.57 8.43 0.66
C LYS A 168 5.57 9.42 0.07
N TYR A 169 6.86 9.15 0.28
CA TYR A 169 7.97 9.95 -0.27
C TYR A 169 7.97 10.09 -1.81
N HIS A 170 7.16 9.29 -2.51
CA HIS A 170 6.91 9.40 -3.94
C HIS A 170 6.35 10.79 -4.34
N GLY A 171 5.72 11.52 -3.41
CA GLY A 171 5.23 12.88 -3.65
C GLY A 171 6.30 13.90 -4.02
N PHE A 172 7.54 13.73 -3.55
CA PHE A 172 8.66 14.58 -3.96
C PHE A 172 8.94 14.45 -5.46
N VAL A 173 8.87 13.23 -5.99
CA VAL A 173 9.04 12.97 -7.44
C VAL A 173 7.92 13.64 -8.24
N LEU A 174 6.67 13.61 -7.77
CA LEU A 174 5.57 14.33 -8.42
C LEU A 174 5.79 15.86 -8.45
N GLY A 175 6.31 16.42 -7.36
CA GLY A 175 6.65 17.85 -7.30
C GLY A 175 7.73 18.21 -8.33
N LEU A 176 8.81 17.43 -8.39
CA LEU A 176 9.87 17.59 -9.40
C LEU A 176 9.34 17.41 -10.82
N SER A 177 8.43 16.47 -11.03
CA SER A 177 7.76 16.24 -12.32
C SER A 177 6.97 17.46 -12.80
N LEU A 178 6.22 18.12 -11.92
CA LEU A 178 5.47 19.34 -12.25
C LEU A 178 6.42 20.50 -12.59
N VAL A 179 7.52 20.65 -11.84
CA VAL A 179 8.57 21.63 -12.15
C VAL A 179 9.21 21.33 -13.51
N GLY A 180 9.56 20.07 -13.77
CA GLY A 180 10.13 19.61 -15.05
C GLY A 180 9.20 19.88 -16.24
N PHE A 181 7.89 19.67 -16.08
CA PHE A 181 6.91 20.07 -17.09
C PHE A 181 6.93 21.58 -17.35
N CYS A 182 6.91 22.41 -16.32
CA CYS A 182 6.94 23.86 -16.45
C CYS A 182 8.24 24.36 -17.12
N LEU A 183 9.39 23.77 -16.79
CA LEU A 183 10.69 24.10 -17.40
C LEU A 183 10.73 23.75 -18.90
N THR A 184 10.15 22.61 -19.27
CA THR A 184 10.12 22.11 -20.66
C THR A 184 8.94 22.65 -21.48
N SER A 185 8.08 23.48 -20.89
CA SER A 185 6.98 24.16 -21.59
C SER A 185 7.14 25.67 -21.48
N THR A 186 7.58 26.33 -22.56
CA THR A 186 7.77 27.79 -22.61
C THR A 186 6.56 28.57 -22.10
N ARG A 187 5.34 28.13 -22.45
CA ARG A 187 4.07 28.68 -21.97
C ARG A 187 3.92 28.67 -20.45
N HIS A 188 4.41 27.63 -19.77
CA HIS A 188 4.17 27.37 -18.35
C HIS A 188 5.35 27.79 -17.45
N ARG A 189 6.49 28.21 -18.02
CA ARG A 189 7.64 28.71 -17.24
C ARG A 189 7.29 29.86 -16.29
N GLN A 190 6.33 30.70 -16.69
CA GLN A 190 5.82 31.80 -15.85
C GLN A 190 5.21 31.32 -14.53
N ALA A 191 4.76 30.05 -14.44
CA ALA A 191 4.32 29.45 -13.18
C ALA A 191 5.43 29.53 -12.12
N LEU A 192 6.65 29.15 -12.49
CA LEU A 192 7.80 28.99 -11.59
C LEU A 192 8.28 30.30 -10.97
N VAL A 193 8.02 31.44 -11.63
CA VAL A 193 8.41 32.78 -11.16
C VAL A 193 7.23 33.57 -10.59
N SER A 194 6.03 32.97 -10.53
CA SER A 194 4.85 33.64 -10.02
C SER A 194 4.84 33.75 -8.50
N VAL A 195 4.15 34.76 -7.96
CA VAL A 195 3.90 34.90 -6.52
C VAL A 195 3.21 33.66 -5.94
N TRP A 196 2.40 32.97 -6.74
CA TRP A 196 1.72 31.75 -6.33
C TRP A 196 2.68 30.58 -6.11
N THR A 197 3.86 30.57 -6.74
CA THR A 197 4.90 29.58 -6.45
C THR A 197 5.54 29.80 -5.09
N LEU A 198 5.76 31.06 -4.68
CA LEU A 198 6.19 31.35 -3.31
C LEU A 198 5.15 30.88 -2.28
N ALA A 199 3.86 31.14 -2.55
CA ALA A 199 2.78 30.63 -1.72
C ALA A 199 2.72 29.09 -1.73
N ALA A 200 2.98 28.44 -2.87
CA ALA A 200 3.05 26.98 -2.98
C ALA A 200 4.17 26.39 -2.11
N LEU A 201 5.37 26.99 -2.15
CA LEU A 201 6.49 26.58 -1.30
C LEU A 201 6.16 26.74 0.19
N GLY A 202 5.51 27.84 0.56
CA GLY A 202 5.04 28.05 1.94
C GLY A 202 4.02 27.01 2.40
N LEU A 203 2.99 26.75 1.59
CA LEU A 203 1.96 25.75 1.91
C LEU A 203 2.49 24.31 1.88
N PHE A 204 3.41 23.99 0.97
CA PHE A 204 4.10 22.71 0.93
C PHE A 204 4.89 22.48 2.23
N SER A 205 5.67 23.48 2.64
CA SER A 205 6.47 23.43 3.88
C SER A 205 5.57 23.28 5.11
N LEU A 206 4.45 24.01 5.15
CA LEU A 206 3.46 23.91 6.22
C LEU A 206 2.84 22.49 6.31
N ALA A 207 2.51 21.90 5.16
CA ALA A 207 1.95 20.55 5.13
C ALA A 207 2.95 19.46 5.55
N LEU A 208 4.25 19.68 5.35
CA LEU A 208 5.28 18.73 5.80
C LEU A 208 5.60 18.81 7.29
N LEU A 209 5.03 19.76 8.04
CA LEU A 209 5.33 19.92 9.47
C LEU A 209 5.17 18.64 10.29
N PRO A 210 4.11 17.81 10.15
CA PRO A 210 3.99 16.55 10.90
C PRO A 210 5.20 15.63 10.70
N LEU A 211 5.60 15.43 9.44
CA LEU A 211 6.71 14.56 9.06
C LEU A 211 8.06 15.06 9.62
N VAL A 212 8.31 16.36 9.46
CA VAL A 212 9.56 16.98 9.91
C VAL A 212 9.63 17.02 11.44
N TYR A 213 8.54 17.43 12.09
CA TYR A 213 8.44 17.48 13.55
C TYR A 213 8.71 16.13 14.18
N TRP A 214 8.07 15.07 13.66
CA TRP A 214 8.26 13.71 14.16
C TRP A 214 9.72 13.27 14.05
N ASN A 215 10.32 13.39 12.86
CA ASN A 215 11.70 12.96 12.66
C ASN A 215 12.70 13.76 13.52
N LEU A 216 12.46 15.07 13.73
CA LEU A 216 13.29 15.91 14.60
C LEU A 216 13.31 15.41 16.06
N HIS A 217 12.24 14.78 16.53
CA HIS A 217 12.14 14.25 17.89
C HIS A 217 12.53 12.77 18.01
N HIS A 218 12.86 12.12 16.88
CA HIS A 218 13.17 10.69 16.80
C HIS A 218 14.45 10.49 15.99
N ASP A 219 15.45 11.36 16.19
CA ASP A 219 16.80 11.26 15.61
C ASP A 219 16.85 10.96 14.10
N TRP A 220 15.86 11.47 13.35
CA TRP A 220 15.69 11.25 11.92
C TRP A 220 15.58 9.78 11.50
N LEU A 221 15.10 8.90 12.38
CA LEU A 221 15.01 7.44 12.17
C LEU A 221 14.38 7.05 10.83
N SER A 222 13.24 7.66 10.45
CA SER A 222 12.57 7.31 9.18
C SER A 222 13.41 7.69 7.96
N PHE A 223 13.98 8.89 7.93
CA PHE A 223 14.86 9.26 6.82
C PHE A 223 16.15 8.44 6.80
N GLY A 224 16.71 8.13 7.97
CA GLY A 224 17.87 7.26 8.10
C GLY A 224 17.62 5.89 7.47
N PHE A 225 16.44 5.32 7.74
CA PHE A 225 15.99 4.09 7.10
C PHE A 225 15.92 4.21 5.58
N HIS A 226 15.18 5.18 5.04
CA HIS A 226 15.00 5.29 3.58
C HIS A 226 16.26 5.67 2.80
N LEU A 227 17.18 6.41 3.41
CA LEU A 227 18.38 6.92 2.73
C LEU A 227 19.60 6.01 2.87
N PHE A 228 19.72 5.28 3.98
CA PHE A 228 20.93 4.53 4.30
C PHE A 228 20.66 3.04 4.43
N THR A 229 19.71 2.62 5.28
CA THR A 229 19.62 1.21 5.68
C THR A 229 18.59 0.38 4.91
N ARG A 230 17.67 0.99 4.15
CA ARG A 230 16.61 0.29 3.39
C ARG A 230 17.16 -0.73 2.38
N PHE A 231 18.40 -0.55 1.93
CA PHE A 231 19.06 -1.43 0.95
C PHE A 231 20.34 -2.08 1.52
N ASP A 232 20.57 -2.00 2.84
CA ASP A 232 21.69 -2.67 3.49
C ASP A 232 21.45 -4.19 3.47
N GLY A 233 22.20 -4.89 2.62
CA GLY A 233 22.03 -6.32 2.34
C GLY A 233 22.70 -6.78 1.03
N ASP A 234 22.91 -5.85 0.10
CA ASP A 234 23.68 -6.10 -1.13
C ASP A 234 25.19 -5.94 -0.86
N ALA A 235 25.82 -6.99 -0.31
CA ALA A 235 27.21 -7.01 0.17
C ALA A 235 28.30 -6.65 -0.87
N THR A 236 27.95 -6.51 -2.15
CA THR A 236 28.88 -6.23 -3.26
C THR A 236 28.94 -4.76 -3.69
N GLY A 237 28.24 -3.86 -2.99
CA GLY A 237 28.07 -2.48 -3.43
C GLY A 237 27.15 -2.36 -4.66
N PRO A 238 26.71 -1.14 -5.04
CA PRO A 238 25.73 -0.95 -6.09
C PRO A 238 26.35 -1.25 -7.48
N GLN A 239 26.07 -2.43 -8.02
CA GLN A 239 26.41 -2.78 -9.40
C GLN A 239 25.14 -2.82 -10.24
N PHE A 240 25.15 -2.10 -11.37
CA PHE A 240 24.02 -2.10 -12.29
C PHE A 240 23.93 -3.43 -13.04
N ASN A 241 22.78 -4.08 -12.98
CA ASN A 241 22.46 -5.29 -13.71
C ASN A 241 21.25 -5.06 -14.64
N LEU A 242 21.51 -5.09 -15.95
CA LEU A 242 20.48 -4.90 -16.96
C LEU A 242 19.39 -5.99 -16.92
N LEU A 243 19.76 -7.24 -16.63
CA LEU A 243 18.80 -8.34 -16.53
C LEU A 243 17.87 -8.15 -15.33
N ASN A 244 18.37 -7.64 -14.21
CA ASN A 244 17.53 -7.29 -13.05
C ASN A 244 16.55 -6.16 -13.42
N MET A 245 17.02 -5.11 -14.10
CA MET A 245 16.16 -4.02 -14.58
C MET A 245 15.05 -4.53 -15.51
N VAL A 246 15.39 -5.39 -16.48
CA VAL A 246 14.43 -6.02 -17.39
C VAL A 246 13.48 -6.94 -16.61
N GLY A 247 13.97 -7.67 -15.61
CA GLY A 247 13.18 -8.49 -14.70
C GLY A 247 12.13 -7.66 -13.97
N VAL A 248 12.51 -6.53 -13.38
CA VAL A 248 11.59 -5.58 -12.71
C VAL A 248 10.53 -5.08 -13.70
N TRP A 249 10.93 -4.74 -14.93
CA TRP A 249 9.98 -4.32 -15.96
C TRP A 249 8.97 -5.42 -16.35
N LEU A 250 9.44 -6.66 -16.56
CA LEU A 250 8.60 -7.82 -16.89
C LEU A 250 7.67 -8.20 -15.75
N VAL A 251 8.16 -8.16 -14.50
CA VAL A 251 7.32 -8.32 -13.31
C VAL A 251 6.27 -7.21 -13.27
N GLY A 252 6.64 -5.96 -13.52
CA GLY A 252 5.69 -4.86 -13.65
C GLY A 252 4.59 -5.13 -14.69
N ILE A 253 4.94 -5.68 -15.86
CA ILE A 253 3.95 -6.10 -16.88
C ILE A 253 3.05 -7.22 -16.37
N ALA A 254 3.60 -8.21 -15.67
CA ALA A 254 2.81 -9.30 -15.10
C ALA A 254 1.78 -8.78 -14.08
N TYR A 255 2.19 -7.87 -13.18
CA TYR A 255 1.31 -7.25 -12.18
C TYR A 255 0.27 -6.30 -12.82
N LEU A 256 0.62 -5.60 -13.91
CA LEU A 256 -0.35 -4.83 -14.71
C LEU A 256 -1.36 -5.72 -15.44
N PHE A 257 -1.13 -7.04 -15.51
CA PHE A 257 -1.67 -7.99 -16.47
C PHE A 257 -1.12 -7.78 -17.90
N PRO A 258 -0.51 -8.79 -18.55
CA PRO A 258 0.17 -8.60 -19.83
C PRO A 258 -0.66 -7.94 -20.93
N ALA A 259 -1.97 -8.22 -20.98
CA ALA A 259 -2.86 -7.62 -21.97
C ALA A 259 -3.09 -6.12 -21.74
N LEU A 260 -2.76 -5.57 -20.57
CA LEU A 260 -2.79 -4.12 -20.28
C LEU A 260 -1.38 -3.54 -20.23
N GLY A 261 -0.42 -4.27 -19.64
CA GLY A 261 0.96 -3.83 -19.44
C GLY A 261 1.72 -3.60 -20.75
N PHE A 262 1.68 -4.54 -21.69
CA PHE A 262 2.35 -4.34 -22.99
C PHE A 262 1.76 -3.17 -23.78
N PRO A 263 0.43 -3.04 -23.94
CA PRO A 263 -0.15 -1.85 -24.59
C PRO A 263 0.17 -0.55 -23.88
N LEU A 264 0.24 -0.52 -22.55
CA LEU A 264 0.60 0.67 -21.78
C LEU A 264 2.02 1.14 -22.13
N TRP A 265 3.01 0.25 -22.04
CA TRP A 265 4.40 0.58 -22.37
C TRP A 265 4.59 0.93 -23.85
N TRP A 266 3.89 0.25 -24.75
CA TRP A 266 3.86 0.62 -26.16
C TRP A 266 3.27 2.03 -26.39
N ALA A 267 2.16 2.37 -25.72
CA ALA A 267 1.57 3.70 -25.81
C ALA A 267 2.54 4.77 -25.27
N ILE A 268 3.19 4.52 -24.13
CA ILE A 268 4.22 5.41 -23.56
C ILE A 268 5.33 5.66 -24.60
N GLY A 269 5.90 4.60 -25.18
CA GLY A 269 6.96 4.71 -26.20
C GLY A 269 6.50 5.46 -27.46
N ARG A 270 5.30 5.18 -27.95
CA ARG A 270 4.70 5.89 -29.09
C ARG A 270 4.58 7.39 -28.83
N HIS A 271 4.06 7.77 -27.66
CA HIS A 271 3.90 9.18 -27.30
C HIS A 271 5.25 9.87 -27.11
N LEU A 272 6.22 9.23 -26.43
CA LEU A 272 7.58 9.76 -26.30
C LEU A 272 8.22 10.10 -27.64
N TRP A 273 8.08 9.22 -28.64
CA TRP A 273 8.62 9.43 -29.98
C TRP A 273 8.03 10.67 -30.69
N HIS A 274 6.78 11.03 -30.40
CA HIS A 274 6.06 12.12 -31.07
C HIS A 274 6.04 13.45 -30.27
N VAL A 275 6.51 13.46 -29.02
CA VAL A 275 6.44 14.62 -28.09
C VAL A 275 7.31 15.84 -28.44
N PRO A 276 8.50 15.73 -29.08
CA PRO A 276 9.33 16.90 -29.37
C PRO A 276 8.59 18.00 -30.16
N ASN A 277 7.66 17.61 -31.04
CA ASN A 277 6.80 18.50 -31.82
C ASN A 277 5.30 18.39 -31.44
N GLY A 278 5.00 17.70 -30.33
CA GLY A 278 3.66 17.25 -29.97
C GLY A 278 2.90 18.17 -29.02
N ASP A 279 1.61 17.88 -28.87
CA ASP A 279 0.67 18.52 -27.96
C ASP A 279 1.11 18.45 -26.48
N LEU A 280 1.17 19.62 -25.82
CA LEU A 280 1.62 19.79 -24.43
C LEU A 280 0.86 18.91 -23.43
N ARG A 281 -0.38 18.51 -23.73
CA ARG A 281 -1.17 17.61 -22.87
C ARG A 281 -0.49 16.24 -22.70
N HIS A 282 0.11 15.70 -23.76
CA HIS A 282 0.82 14.42 -23.71
C HIS A 282 2.13 14.55 -22.92
N ARG A 283 2.87 15.64 -23.15
CA ARG A 283 4.10 15.97 -22.42
C ARG A 283 3.83 16.11 -20.92
N PHE A 284 2.72 16.74 -20.54
CA PHE A 284 2.29 16.86 -19.15
C PHE A 284 2.10 15.49 -18.50
N ILE A 285 1.33 14.59 -19.12
CA ILE A 285 1.10 13.24 -18.57
C ILE A 285 2.41 12.43 -18.48
N LEU A 286 3.29 12.55 -19.48
CA LEU A 286 4.61 11.93 -19.43
C LEU A 286 5.43 12.44 -18.25
N TRP A 287 5.46 13.75 -17.99
CA TRP A 287 6.14 14.28 -16.82
C TRP A 287 5.56 13.78 -15.52
N LEU A 288 4.22 13.72 -15.40
CA LEU A 288 3.60 13.22 -14.19
C LEU A 288 4.00 11.78 -13.89
N GLY A 289 4.04 10.90 -14.89
CA GLY A 289 4.19 9.48 -14.64
C GLY A 289 5.53 8.84 -15.00
N LEU A 290 6.24 9.33 -16.01
CA LEU A 290 7.46 8.68 -16.50
C LEU A 290 8.62 8.75 -15.52
N PRO A 291 8.92 9.88 -14.84
CA PRO A 291 10.03 9.96 -13.90
C PRO A 291 9.96 8.92 -12.79
N ILE A 292 8.77 8.64 -12.26
CA ILE A 292 8.61 7.63 -11.21
C ILE A 292 8.55 6.20 -11.78
N ALA A 293 7.81 5.97 -12.87
CA ALA A 293 7.69 4.65 -13.46
C ALA A 293 9.03 4.15 -14.03
N ALA A 294 9.72 5.00 -14.81
CA ALA A 294 11.03 4.68 -15.35
C ALA A 294 12.12 4.74 -14.27
N GLY A 295 12.07 5.71 -13.35
CA GLY A 295 13.05 5.84 -12.27
C GLY A 295 13.14 4.59 -11.41
N PHE A 296 12.00 4.06 -10.94
CA PHE A 296 12.00 2.80 -10.18
C PHE A 296 12.33 1.58 -11.03
N THR A 297 11.96 1.56 -12.30
CA THR A 297 12.38 0.47 -13.21
C THR A 297 13.91 0.45 -13.36
N LEU A 298 14.54 1.62 -13.56
CA LEU A 298 15.99 1.79 -13.66
C LEU A 298 16.69 1.43 -12.34
N LEU A 299 16.14 1.87 -11.21
CA LEU A 299 16.65 1.53 -9.88
C LEU A 299 16.63 0.01 -9.62
N GLY A 300 15.71 -0.71 -10.28
CA GLY A 300 15.65 -2.17 -10.32
C GLY A 300 16.90 -2.85 -10.87
N GLY A 301 17.75 -2.12 -11.61
CA GLY A 301 19.06 -2.62 -12.00
C GLY A 301 20.07 -2.65 -10.86
N PHE A 302 19.88 -1.84 -9.81
CA PHE A 302 20.80 -1.75 -8.68
C PHE A 302 20.32 -2.52 -7.46
N THR A 303 19.00 -2.63 -7.26
CA THR A 303 18.42 -3.23 -6.05
C THR A 303 17.04 -3.80 -6.33
N ARG A 304 16.45 -4.49 -5.34
CA ARG A 304 15.11 -5.05 -5.43
C ARG A 304 14.06 -3.94 -5.36
N ILE A 305 13.08 -3.99 -6.25
CA ILE A 305 12.01 -3.00 -6.35
C ILE A 305 10.65 -3.68 -6.27
N TYR A 306 9.82 -3.18 -5.38
CA TYR A 306 8.45 -3.67 -5.27
C TYR A 306 7.59 -3.13 -6.43
N PRO A 307 6.71 -3.95 -7.02
CA PRO A 307 5.86 -3.54 -8.15
C PRO A 307 4.97 -2.31 -7.88
N ALA A 308 4.64 -2.05 -6.61
CA ALA A 308 3.86 -0.89 -6.20
C ALA A 308 4.61 0.44 -6.37
N TRP A 309 5.95 0.45 -6.37
CA TRP A 309 6.73 1.70 -6.43
C TRP A 309 6.59 2.47 -7.76
N PRO A 310 6.67 1.84 -8.95
CA PRO A 310 6.38 2.53 -10.21
C PRO A 310 4.88 2.81 -10.44
N ALA A 311 3.98 2.21 -9.65
CA ALA A 311 2.54 2.21 -9.92
C ALA A 311 1.90 3.62 -10.01
N PRO A 312 2.24 4.61 -9.15
CA PRO A 312 1.63 5.95 -9.24
C PRO A 312 1.94 6.65 -10.57
N GLY A 313 3.11 6.36 -11.15
CA GLY A 313 3.43 6.88 -12.47
C GLY A 313 2.65 6.19 -13.58
N LEU A 314 2.57 4.86 -13.51
CA LEU A 314 1.78 4.06 -14.43
C LEU A 314 0.29 4.44 -14.38
N TRP A 315 -0.22 4.85 -13.23
CA TRP A 315 -1.57 5.40 -13.07
C TRP A 315 -1.78 6.64 -13.93
N SER A 316 -0.90 7.65 -13.85
CA SER A 316 -0.98 8.83 -14.71
C SER A 316 -0.81 8.46 -16.19
N LEU A 317 0.15 7.58 -16.51
CA LEU A 317 0.43 7.15 -17.88
C LEU A 317 -0.71 6.32 -18.50
N SER A 318 -1.61 5.76 -17.70
CA SER A 318 -2.81 5.05 -18.20
C SER A 318 -3.70 5.94 -19.07
N LEU A 319 -3.66 7.27 -18.86
CA LEU A 319 -4.33 8.24 -19.73
C LEU A 319 -3.78 8.20 -21.15
N LEU A 320 -2.48 7.97 -21.35
CA LEU A 320 -1.89 7.86 -22.69
C LEU A 320 -2.36 6.59 -23.41
N LEU A 321 -2.49 5.49 -22.68
CA LEU A 321 -3.10 4.28 -23.23
C LEU A 321 -4.56 4.52 -23.60
N ALA A 322 -5.33 5.23 -22.76
CA ALA A 322 -6.71 5.58 -23.06
C ALA A 322 -6.84 6.50 -24.29
N VAL A 323 -5.91 7.46 -24.48
CA VAL A 323 -5.83 8.29 -25.69
C VAL A 323 -5.56 7.43 -26.93
N THR A 324 -4.58 6.53 -26.86
CA THR A 324 -4.25 5.66 -27.99
C THR A 324 -5.40 4.71 -28.32
N MET A 325 -6.06 4.16 -27.30
CA MET A 325 -7.25 3.31 -27.41
C MET A 325 -8.43 4.05 -28.05
N ALA A 326 -8.58 5.36 -27.82
CA ALA A 326 -9.67 6.15 -28.41
C ALA A 326 -9.62 6.21 -29.95
N GLY A 327 -8.46 5.92 -30.55
CA GLY A 327 -8.30 5.78 -32.01
C GLY A 327 -8.62 4.38 -32.55
N TRP A 328 -8.93 3.40 -31.70
CA TRP A 328 -9.27 2.04 -32.11
C TRP A 328 -10.77 1.86 -32.38
N SER A 329 -11.14 0.81 -33.12
CA SER A 329 -12.55 0.47 -33.31
C SER A 329 -13.21 0.09 -31.98
N SER A 330 -14.47 0.50 -31.79
CA SER A 330 -15.22 0.18 -30.56
C SER A 330 -15.34 -1.32 -30.30
N GLN A 331 -15.41 -2.14 -31.36
CA GLN A 331 -15.45 -3.59 -31.27
C GLN A 331 -14.12 -4.18 -30.80
N THR A 332 -12.99 -3.67 -31.29
CA THR A 332 -11.65 -4.09 -30.83
C THR A 332 -11.47 -3.78 -29.35
N VAL A 333 -11.79 -2.55 -28.94
CA VAL A 333 -11.69 -2.12 -27.53
C VAL A 333 -12.57 -2.98 -26.63
N ARG A 334 -13.84 -3.19 -27.02
CA ARG A 334 -14.76 -4.03 -26.25
C ARG A 334 -14.26 -5.46 -26.11
N ARG A 335 -13.83 -6.10 -27.20
CA ARG A 335 -13.30 -7.48 -27.16
C ARG A 335 -12.08 -7.58 -26.25
N TRP A 336 -11.14 -6.65 -26.39
CA TRP A 336 -9.91 -6.62 -25.58
C TRP A 336 -10.20 -6.43 -24.09
N LEU A 337 -10.95 -5.39 -23.70
CA LEU A 337 -11.23 -5.11 -22.30
C LEU A 337 -12.13 -6.18 -21.66
N VAL A 338 -13.16 -6.66 -22.35
CA VAL A 338 -14.05 -7.70 -21.81
C VAL A 338 -13.31 -9.04 -21.66
N SER A 339 -12.52 -9.47 -22.64
CA SER A 339 -11.73 -10.71 -22.50
C SER A 339 -10.70 -10.60 -21.38
N SER A 340 -10.00 -9.47 -21.29
CA SER A 340 -9.05 -9.21 -20.18
C SER A 340 -9.77 -9.26 -18.83
N ALA A 341 -10.93 -8.62 -18.72
CA ALA A 341 -11.71 -8.61 -17.49
C ALA A 341 -12.19 -10.01 -17.08
N LEU A 342 -12.67 -10.82 -18.03
CA LEU A 342 -13.08 -12.19 -17.75
C LEU A 342 -11.91 -13.04 -17.24
N VAL A 343 -10.75 -12.98 -17.93
CA VAL A 343 -9.56 -13.73 -17.51
C VAL A 343 -9.08 -13.28 -16.13
N ILE A 344 -8.95 -11.97 -15.92
CA ILE A 344 -8.54 -11.41 -14.62
C ILE A 344 -9.51 -11.82 -13.52
N ALA A 345 -10.82 -11.66 -13.73
CA ALA A 345 -11.83 -12.05 -12.76
C ALA A 345 -11.77 -13.55 -12.43
N THR A 346 -11.61 -14.42 -13.44
CA THR A 346 -11.46 -15.86 -13.22
C THR A 346 -10.22 -16.18 -12.38
N LEU A 347 -9.07 -15.58 -12.72
CA LEU A 347 -7.82 -15.80 -11.97
C LEU A 347 -7.93 -15.32 -10.52
N LEU A 348 -8.52 -14.14 -10.30
CA LEU A 348 -8.70 -13.58 -8.97
C LEU A 348 -9.70 -14.38 -8.13
N VAL A 349 -10.82 -14.83 -8.71
CA VAL A 349 -11.78 -15.69 -8.01
C VAL A 349 -11.17 -17.04 -7.69
N PHE A 350 -10.38 -17.62 -8.59
CA PHE A 350 -9.66 -18.87 -8.35
C PHE A 350 -8.65 -18.73 -7.20
N ALA A 351 -7.81 -17.69 -7.25
CA ALA A 351 -6.84 -17.40 -6.19
C ALA A 351 -7.53 -17.13 -4.85
N LEU A 352 -8.58 -16.29 -4.83
CA LEU A 352 -9.35 -16.01 -3.63
C LEU A 352 -10.01 -17.27 -3.07
N GLY A 353 -10.54 -18.14 -3.93
CA GLY A 353 -11.09 -19.44 -3.51
C GLY A 353 -10.06 -20.29 -2.79
N HIS A 354 -8.80 -20.31 -3.27
CA HIS A 354 -7.73 -21.02 -2.57
C HIS A 354 -7.37 -20.35 -1.24
N VAL A 355 -7.17 -19.04 -1.20
CA VAL A 355 -6.78 -18.33 0.02
C VAL A 355 -7.86 -18.42 1.11
N ALA A 356 -9.14 -18.28 0.73
CA ALA A 356 -10.25 -18.23 1.68
C ALA A 356 -10.74 -19.62 2.11
N LEU A 357 -10.72 -20.61 1.20
CA LEU A 357 -11.32 -21.93 1.46
C LEU A 357 -10.32 -23.08 1.43
N GLY A 358 -9.09 -22.87 0.95
CA GLY A 358 -8.10 -23.93 0.76
C GLY A 358 -8.49 -24.88 -0.38
N THR A 359 -9.08 -24.38 -1.48
CA THR A 359 -9.54 -25.26 -2.59
C THR A 359 -8.46 -26.16 -3.17
N LEU A 360 -7.18 -25.75 -3.12
CA LEU A 360 -6.03 -26.55 -3.56
C LEU A 360 -5.26 -27.20 -2.39
N GLN A 361 -5.67 -26.96 -1.15
CA GLN A 361 -4.94 -27.39 0.05
C GLN A 361 -5.11 -28.89 0.30
N ARG A 362 -4.05 -29.54 0.80
CA ARG A 362 -4.03 -30.96 1.17
C ARG A 362 -3.65 -31.10 2.66
N PRO A 363 -4.42 -31.85 3.47
CA PRO A 363 -5.70 -32.48 3.14
C PRO A 363 -6.88 -31.49 3.16
N GLY A 364 -7.99 -31.92 2.56
CA GLY A 364 -9.33 -31.35 2.75
C GLY A 364 -9.78 -30.28 1.75
N GLY A 365 -8.91 -29.88 0.82
CA GLY A 365 -9.26 -29.08 -0.34
C GLY A 365 -10.03 -29.89 -1.40
N VAL A 366 -10.45 -29.22 -2.46
CA VAL A 366 -11.18 -29.85 -3.58
C VAL A 366 -10.23 -30.65 -4.48
N VAL A 367 -9.03 -30.12 -4.73
CA VAL A 367 -8.04 -30.72 -5.67
C VAL A 367 -6.81 -31.29 -4.95
N GLU A 368 -6.60 -30.96 -3.67
CA GLU A 368 -5.54 -31.49 -2.78
C GLU A 368 -4.12 -31.53 -3.40
N VAL A 369 -3.58 -30.36 -3.77
CA VAL A 369 -2.30 -30.24 -4.49
C VAL A 369 -1.18 -29.65 -3.63
N VAL A 370 -1.49 -28.73 -2.70
CA VAL A 370 -0.51 -27.95 -1.94
C VAL A 370 -0.65 -28.23 -0.45
N ALA A 371 0.43 -28.58 0.24
CA ALA A 371 0.42 -28.77 1.68
C ALA A 371 0.60 -27.42 2.41
N PRO A 372 -0.02 -27.20 3.59
CA PRO A 372 0.02 -25.92 4.31
C PRO A 372 1.43 -25.37 4.51
N GLU A 373 2.40 -26.24 4.79
CA GLU A 373 3.80 -25.88 5.07
C GLU A 373 4.53 -25.31 3.85
N THR A 374 3.98 -25.53 2.66
CA THR A 374 4.53 -25.06 1.37
C THR A 374 3.59 -24.08 0.66
N ASP A 375 2.43 -23.80 1.25
CA ASP A 375 1.42 -22.91 0.70
C ASP A 375 1.73 -21.47 1.12
N PRO A 376 2.23 -20.59 0.23
CA PRO A 376 2.58 -19.22 0.61
C PRO A 376 1.37 -18.39 1.05
N THR A 377 0.14 -18.90 0.92
CA THR A 377 -1.06 -18.22 1.38
C THR A 377 -1.37 -18.47 2.85
N THR A 378 -0.63 -19.35 3.55
CA THR A 378 -0.74 -19.52 5.01
C THR A 378 -0.11 -18.37 5.79
N THR A 379 0.82 -17.65 5.17
CA THR A 379 1.44 -16.45 5.75
C THR A 379 0.43 -15.32 5.99
N MET A 380 -0.75 -15.38 5.38
CA MET A 380 -1.86 -14.46 5.64
C MET A 380 -2.77 -15.08 6.71
N ILE A 381 -2.69 -14.54 7.93
CA ILE A 381 -3.41 -15.08 9.09
C ILE A 381 -4.86 -14.58 9.12
N ASP A 382 -5.82 -15.49 9.28
CA ASP A 382 -7.24 -15.16 9.54
C ASP A 382 -7.40 -14.64 10.99
N VAL A 383 -7.28 -13.32 11.15
CA VAL A 383 -7.43 -12.62 12.43
C VAL A 383 -8.80 -12.81 13.08
N VAL A 384 -9.85 -13.09 12.30
CA VAL A 384 -11.20 -13.30 12.85
C VAL A 384 -11.30 -14.70 13.45
N GLN A 385 -10.73 -15.69 12.77
CA GLN A 385 -10.60 -17.04 13.32
C GLN A 385 -9.67 -17.04 14.54
N LEU A 386 -8.49 -16.42 14.44
CA LEU A 386 -7.54 -16.31 15.55
C LEU A 386 -8.19 -15.68 16.78
N ARG A 387 -8.91 -14.57 16.62
CA ARG A 387 -9.69 -13.94 17.68
C ARG A 387 -10.64 -14.91 18.36
N ARG A 388 -11.46 -15.63 17.59
CA ARG A 388 -12.40 -16.61 18.16
C ARG A 388 -11.66 -17.68 18.96
N ARG A 389 -10.55 -18.17 18.46
CA ARG A 389 -9.74 -19.19 19.15
C ARG A 389 -9.09 -18.68 20.43
N LEU A 390 -8.59 -17.44 20.44
CA LEU A 390 -8.04 -16.82 21.65
C LEU A 390 -9.11 -16.51 22.70
N GLN A 391 -10.40 -16.51 22.33
CA GLN A 391 -11.53 -16.40 23.25
C GLN A 391 -11.99 -17.74 23.82
N GLU A 392 -11.51 -18.87 23.28
CA GLU A 392 -11.91 -20.20 23.72
C GLU A 392 -11.10 -20.63 24.96
N GLY A 393 -11.78 -21.25 25.93
CA GLY A 393 -11.14 -21.75 27.16
C GLY A 393 -10.59 -20.66 28.08
N GLY A 394 -9.61 -20.99 28.91
CA GLY A 394 -8.97 -20.06 29.85
C GLY A 394 -8.00 -19.06 29.21
N VAL A 395 -7.82 -19.11 27.88
CA VAL A 395 -6.89 -18.22 27.15
C VAL A 395 -7.39 -16.78 27.15
N GLY A 396 -8.69 -16.57 26.92
CA GLY A 396 -9.28 -15.23 26.89
C GLY A 396 -9.14 -14.51 28.24
N ASP A 397 -9.36 -15.24 29.33
CA ASP A 397 -9.19 -14.71 30.70
C ASP A 397 -7.74 -14.34 30.98
N ALA A 398 -6.78 -15.17 30.54
CA ALA A 398 -5.36 -14.87 30.68
C ALA A 398 -4.96 -13.60 29.89
N ILE A 399 -5.43 -13.46 28.65
CA ILE A 399 -5.19 -12.26 27.82
C ILE A 399 -5.82 -11.02 28.45
N ALA A 400 -7.02 -11.13 29.01
CA ALA A 400 -7.69 -10.03 29.69
C ALA A 400 -7.00 -9.61 31.00
N ALA A 401 -6.35 -10.55 31.69
CA ALA A 401 -5.63 -10.29 32.94
C ALA A 401 -4.18 -9.81 32.73
N ALA A 402 -3.57 -10.09 31.58
CA ALA A 402 -2.21 -9.67 31.26
C ALA A 402 -2.11 -8.14 31.18
N ASN A 403 -1.01 -7.57 31.67
CA ASN A 403 -0.76 -6.13 31.56
C ASN A 403 -0.23 -5.74 30.17
N PHE A 404 0.47 -6.67 29.51
CA PHE A 404 1.00 -6.52 28.16
C PHE A 404 1.15 -7.88 27.48
N LEU A 405 1.30 -7.86 26.16
CA LEU A 405 1.65 -9.02 25.36
C LEU A 405 2.95 -8.72 24.59
N VAL A 406 3.74 -9.76 24.31
CA VAL A 406 4.99 -9.65 23.54
C VAL A 406 5.01 -10.68 22.41
N THR A 407 5.50 -10.27 21.23
CA THR A 407 5.85 -11.17 20.12
C THR A 407 7.34 -11.11 19.84
N ASN A 408 7.88 -12.12 19.13
CA ASN A 408 9.25 -12.11 18.62
C ASN A 408 9.42 -11.33 17.31
N GLU A 409 8.32 -10.90 16.68
CA GLU A 409 8.31 -10.24 15.37
C GLU A 409 7.39 -9.01 15.36
N PHE A 410 7.84 -7.92 14.72
CA PHE A 410 7.09 -6.65 14.64
C PHE A 410 5.81 -6.75 13.79
N TRP A 411 5.76 -7.68 12.83
CA TRP A 411 4.58 -7.88 11.99
C TRP A 411 3.56 -8.79 12.68
N LEU A 412 4.03 -9.72 13.53
CA LEU A 412 3.19 -10.64 14.28
C LEU A 412 2.38 -9.90 15.35
N SER A 413 2.98 -8.90 16.00
CA SER A 413 2.30 -8.04 16.98
C SER A 413 1.03 -7.41 16.38
N GLY A 414 1.06 -7.03 15.09
CA GLY A 414 -0.11 -6.50 14.38
C GLY A 414 -1.26 -7.49 14.29
N TYR A 415 -0.97 -8.75 13.95
CA TYR A 415 -1.99 -9.81 13.89
C TYR A 415 -2.58 -10.11 15.26
N VAL A 416 -1.71 -10.20 16.27
CA VAL A 416 -2.11 -10.44 17.66
C VAL A 416 -2.99 -9.31 18.16
N ASP A 417 -2.57 -8.06 17.98
CA ASP A 417 -3.33 -6.87 18.42
C ASP A 417 -4.70 -6.79 17.73
N MET A 418 -4.75 -7.02 16.41
CA MET A 418 -6.02 -7.13 15.68
C MET A 418 -6.94 -8.21 16.27
N ALA A 419 -6.38 -9.37 16.63
CA ALA A 419 -7.16 -10.48 17.16
C ALA A 419 -7.69 -10.19 18.58
N ILE A 420 -6.84 -9.66 19.47
CA ILE A 420 -7.17 -9.46 20.89
C ILE A 420 -7.87 -8.14 21.20
N SER A 421 -7.89 -7.17 20.30
CA SER A 421 -8.43 -5.82 20.58
C SER A 421 -9.84 -5.81 21.22
N PRO A 422 -10.78 -6.73 20.90
CA PRO A 422 -12.07 -6.80 21.62
C PRO A 422 -11.99 -7.33 23.06
N LEU A 423 -10.89 -7.97 23.46
CA LEU A 423 -10.69 -8.61 24.76
C LEU A 423 -9.98 -7.71 25.76
N THR A 424 -9.01 -6.93 25.28
CA THR A 424 -8.15 -6.11 26.12
C THR A 424 -7.64 -4.92 25.33
N SER A 425 -7.33 -3.83 26.04
CA SER A 425 -6.59 -2.69 25.51
C SER A 425 -5.11 -2.76 25.91
N SER A 426 -4.65 -3.92 26.38
CA SER A 426 -3.26 -4.12 26.76
C SER A 426 -2.37 -4.04 25.53
N PRO A 427 -1.22 -3.35 25.60
CA PRO A 427 -0.37 -3.18 24.44
C PRO A 427 0.30 -4.49 24.03
N VAL A 428 0.52 -4.61 22.72
CA VAL A 428 1.31 -5.69 22.12
C VAL A 428 2.66 -5.13 21.67
N MET A 429 3.72 -5.54 22.36
CA MET A 429 5.10 -5.20 22.06
C MET A 429 5.74 -6.26 21.15
N ALA A 430 6.80 -5.91 20.44
CA ALA A 430 7.62 -6.87 19.69
C ALA A 430 9.06 -6.80 20.16
N PHE A 431 9.55 -7.86 20.80
CA PHE A 431 10.95 -7.98 21.20
C PHE A 431 11.74 -8.57 20.04
N THR A 432 12.25 -7.71 19.17
CA THR A 432 12.96 -8.09 17.94
C THR A 432 14.15 -7.17 17.67
N GLN A 433 15.03 -7.58 16.76
CA GLN A 433 16.14 -6.78 16.27
C GLN A 433 15.73 -5.86 15.10
N ASP A 434 14.53 -6.01 14.54
CA ASP A 434 13.90 -5.03 13.64
C ASP A 434 12.63 -4.45 14.28
N PRO A 435 12.74 -3.63 15.35
CA PRO A 435 11.58 -3.22 16.15
C PRO A 435 10.69 -2.19 15.45
N ARG A 436 11.22 -1.47 14.45
CA ARG A 436 10.52 -0.40 13.72
C ARG A 436 9.77 0.54 14.67
N GLY A 437 8.44 0.65 14.54
CA GLY A 437 7.61 1.48 15.41
C GLY A 437 7.64 1.08 16.88
N HIS A 438 7.89 -0.19 17.22
CA HIS A 438 7.93 -0.64 18.62
C HIS A 438 9.07 -0.02 19.43
N ALA A 439 10.17 0.39 18.79
CA ALA A 439 11.24 1.15 19.45
C ALA A 439 10.80 2.54 19.91
N VAL A 440 9.77 3.09 19.26
CA VAL A 440 9.22 4.41 19.55
C VAL A 440 8.02 4.33 20.49
N TRP A 441 7.08 3.42 20.24
CA TRP A 441 5.82 3.36 20.99
C TRP A 441 5.99 2.82 22.42
N PHE A 442 7.04 2.04 22.66
CA PHE A 442 7.21 1.32 23.92
C PHE A 442 8.61 1.46 24.46
N GLN A 443 8.69 1.60 25.78
CA GLN A 443 9.93 1.57 26.54
C GLN A 443 9.86 0.34 27.46
N PRO A 444 10.54 -0.78 27.13
CA PRO A 444 10.40 -2.03 27.90
C PRO A 444 10.65 -1.87 29.41
N LYS A 445 11.51 -0.93 29.81
CA LYS A 445 11.76 -0.57 31.21
C LYS A 445 10.51 -0.12 31.99
N ASP A 446 9.52 0.47 31.32
CA ASP A 446 8.29 0.98 31.96
C ASP A 446 7.36 -0.18 32.38
N TRP A 447 7.62 -1.39 31.88
CA TRP A 447 6.85 -2.61 32.13
C TRP A 447 7.50 -3.57 33.12
N LEU A 448 8.62 -3.17 33.75
CA LEU A 448 9.28 -3.98 34.78
C LEU A 448 8.34 -4.26 35.96
N GLY A 449 8.29 -5.52 36.38
CA GLY A 449 7.42 -6.00 37.46
C GLY A 449 5.95 -6.19 37.06
N TYR A 450 5.54 -5.82 35.85
CA TYR A 450 4.21 -6.13 35.32
C TYR A 450 4.18 -7.52 34.70
N SER A 451 3.04 -8.20 34.81
CA SER A 451 2.86 -9.53 34.25
C SER A 451 2.35 -9.49 32.81
N GLY A 452 2.88 -10.35 31.95
CA GLY A 452 2.48 -10.38 30.55
C GLY A 452 2.33 -11.80 29.98
N LEU A 453 2.03 -11.84 28.68
CA LEU A 453 2.03 -13.07 27.89
C LEU A 453 2.99 -12.92 26.72
N PHE A 454 3.55 -14.02 26.26
CA PHE A 454 4.38 -14.08 25.07
C PHE A 454 3.73 -14.94 23.99
N LEU A 455 3.75 -14.48 22.74
CA LEU A 455 3.17 -15.15 21.59
C LEU A 455 4.21 -15.35 20.50
N SER A 456 4.32 -16.59 20.02
CA SER A 456 5.11 -16.98 18.84
C SER A 456 4.28 -17.89 17.93
N ILE A 457 4.82 -18.20 16.75
CA ILE A 457 4.21 -19.08 15.75
C ILE A 457 5.10 -20.30 15.48
N ALA A 458 4.54 -21.35 14.86
CA ALA A 458 5.22 -22.62 14.66
C ALA A 458 6.34 -22.58 13.60
N ASP A 459 6.35 -21.58 12.74
CA ASP A 459 7.44 -21.35 11.80
C ASP A 459 8.79 -21.06 12.50
N ASP A 460 8.74 -20.58 13.75
CA ASP A 460 9.92 -20.34 14.58
C ASP A 460 10.34 -21.57 15.40
N ASP A 461 11.64 -21.73 15.66
CA ASP A 461 12.12 -22.74 16.60
C ASP A 461 11.77 -22.31 18.04
N GLN A 462 10.78 -22.97 18.64
CA GLN A 462 10.30 -22.65 19.99
C GLN A 462 11.38 -22.82 21.07
N SER A 463 12.39 -23.67 20.82
CA SER A 463 13.52 -23.83 21.74
C SER A 463 14.45 -22.61 21.69
N GLU A 464 14.66 -22.04 20.50
CA GLU A 464 15.43 -20.81 20.29
C GLU A 464 14.68 -19.60 20.83
N ILE A 465 13.37 -19.50 20.59
CA ILE A 465 12.50 -18.47 21.18
C ILE A 465 12.65 -18.50 22.71
N ARG A 466 12.47 -19.67 23.33
CA ARG A 466 12.61 -19.79 24.79
C ARG A 466 14.02 -19.41 25.26
N ALA A 467 15.07 -19.89 24.59
CA ALA A 467 16.45 -19.58 24.96
C ALA A 467 16.75 -18.08 24.88
N THR A 468 16.19 -17.40 23.88
CA THR A 468 16.39 -15.97 23.63
C THR A 468 15.61 -15.10 24.60
N TYR A 469 14.33 -15.43 24.87
CA TYR A 469 13.42 -14.53 25.57
C TYR A 469 13.19 -14.86 27.04
N ALA A 470 13.33 -16.13 27.48
CA ALA A 470 13.15 -16.49 28.89
C ALA A 470 14.02 -15.66 29.88
N PRO A 471 15.25 -15.23 29.55
CA PRO A 471 16.05 -14.39 30.45
C PRO A 471 15.44 -13.02 30.79
N TYR A 472 14.42 -12.54 30.06
CA TYR A 472 13.76 -11.26 30.34
C TYR A 472 12.60 -11.37 31.33
N PHE A 473 12.15 -12.59 31.61
CA PHE A 473 10.90 -12.86 32.32
C PHE A 473 11.08 -13.76 33.54
N GLU A 474 10.15 -13.68 34.49
CA GLU A 474 10.12 -14.51 35.70
C GLU A 474 9.98 -16.01 35.38
N ARG A 475 9.18 -16.33 34.36
CA ARG A 475 8.96 -17.69 33.85
C ARG A 475 8.73 -17.66 32.34
N PHE A 476 8.59 -18.84 31.74
CA PHE A 476 8.28 -18.99 30.31
C PHE A 476 7.57 -20.32 30.09
N ASP A 477 6.36 -20.40 30.64
CA ASP A 477 5.59 -21.64 30.70
C ASP A 477 4.53 -21.65 29.60
N LEU A 478 4.47 -22.74 28.82
CA LEU A 478 3.47 -22.88 27.76
C LEU A 478 2.08 -22.95 28.40
N LEU A 479 1.25 -21.95 28.14
CA LEU A 479 -0.12 -21.86 28.63
C LEU A 479 -1.08 -22.59 27.70
N ALA A 480 -0.98 -22.34 26.39
CA ALA A 480 -1.84 -22.94 25.39
C ALA A 480 -1.19 -22.91 23.99
N SER A 481 -1.64 -23.81 23.11
CA SER A 481 -1.41 -23.75 21.67
C SER A 481 -2.73 -23.53 20.95
N VAL A 482 -2.76 -22.62 20.00
CA VAL A 482 -3.97 -22.19 19.29
C VAL A 482 -3.78 -22.34 17.78
N ASP A 483 -4.62 -23.18 17.17
CA ASP A 483 -4.55 -23.45 15.74
C ASP A 483 -5.53 -22.60 14.93
N THR A 484 -5.01 -21.96 13.89
CA THR A 484 -5.80 -21.51 12.75
C THR A 484 -5.94 -22.64 11.74
N GLN A 485 -7.06 -22.70 11.04
CA GLN A 485 -7.40 -23.81 10.15
C GLN A 485 -8.05 -23.33 8.87
N ARG A 486 -7.65 -23.95 7.76
CA ARG A 486 -8.25 -23.82 6.43
C ARG A 486 -8.37 -25.20 5.81
N ALA A 487 -9.44 -25.47 5.07
CA ALA A 487 -9.69 -26.79 4.49
C ALA A 487 -9.55 -27.97 5.48
N ARG A 488 -9.88 -27.79 6.77
CA ARG A 488 -9.74 -28.78 7.86
C ARG A 488 -8.30 -29.18 8.22
N SER A 489 -7.30 -28.50 7.68
CA SER A 489 -5.91 -28.62 8.12
C SER A 489 -5.48 -27.36 8.86
N THR A 490 -4.55 -27.53 9.80
CA THR A 490 -3.91 -26.41 10.50
C THR A 490 -3.08 -25.63 9.49
N THR A 491 -3.27 -24.31 9.48
CA THR A 491 -2.49 -23.38 8.63
C THR A 491 -1.38 -22.70 9.39
N GLU A 492 -1.59 -22.45 10.68
CA GLU A 492 -0.61 -21.85 11.59
C GLU A 492 -0.99 -22.24 13.02
N THR A 493 0.01 -22.45 13.87
CA THR A 493 -0.13 -22.73 15.31
C THR A 493 0.54 -21.62 16.10
N PHE A 494 -0.25 -20.96 16.95
CA PHE A 494 0.23 -19.93 17.87
C PHE A 494 0.53 -20.56 19.22
N TYR A 495 1.71 -20.28 19.77
CA TYR A 495 2.07 -20.69 21.12
C TYR A 495 1.94 -19.50 22.06
N LEU A 496 1.15 -19.66 23.11
CA LEU A 496 0.93 -18.66 24.14
C LEU A 496 1.66 -19.10 25.41
N TYR A 497 2.58 -18.27 25.88
CA TYR A 497 3.34 -18.51 27.09
C TYR A 497 2.93 -17.53 28.18
N ASP A 498 2.72 -18.05 29.38
CA ASP A 498 2.69 -17.25 30.59
C ASP A 498 4.13 -16.95 31.00
N VAL A 499 4.49 -15.67 30.95
CA VAL A 499 5.85 -15.23 31.25
C VAL A 499 6.00 -14.65 32.66
N GLY A 500 4.91 -14.57 33.44
CA GLY A 500 4.93 -13.87 34.72
C GLY A 500 5.39 -12.43 34.54
N GLN A 501 6.20 -11.92 35.48
CA GLN A 501 6.68 -10.53 35.43
C GLN A 501 7.85 -10.32 34.45
N LEU A 502 7.91 -9.15 33.81
CA LEU A 502 9.13 -8.68 33.16
C LEU A 502 10.18 -8.32 34.23
N ILE A 503 11.29 -9.06 34.26
CA ILE A 503 12.35 -8.88 35.28
C ILE A 503 13.57 -8.12 34.76
N LYS A 504 13.72 -8.04 33.44
CA LYS A 504 14.80 -7.31 32.76
C LYS A 504 14.23 -6.60 31.52
N PRO A 505 14.59 -5.33 31.27
CA PRO A 505 14.14 -4.66 30.06
C PRO A 505 14.80 -5.30 28.82
N TYR A 506 14.05 -5.34 27.73
CA TYR A 506 14.59 -5.63 26.41
C TYR A 506 15.19 -4.36 25.81
N ASP A 507 16.40 -4.44 25.28
CA ASP A 507 17.11 -3.31 24.68
C ASP A 507 16.92 -3.35 23.16
N TYR A 508 16.25 -2.35 22.60
CA TYR A 508 16.13 -2.18 21.16
C TYR A 508 17.45 -1.69 20.54
N PRO A 509 17.75 -2.06 19.29
CA PRO A 509 18.99 -1.66 18.61
C PRO A 509 19.10 -0.16 18.29
N TYR A 510 18.01 0.61 18.43
CA TYR A 510 17.97 2.07 18.24
C TYR A 510 16.82 2.71 19.00
#